data_AF-A0A0V0Q574-F1
#
_entry.id   AF-A0A0V0Q574-F1
#
_cell.length_a   1.000
_cell.length_b   1.000
_cell.length_c   1.000
_cell.angle_alpha   90.00
_cell.angle_beta   90.00
_cell.angle_gamma   90.00
#
_symmetry.space_group_name_H-M   'P 1'
#
loop_
_entity.id
_entity.type
_entity.pdbx_description
1 polymer ?
#
loop_
_entity_poly.entity_id
_entity_poly.type
_entity_poly.pdbx_seq_one_letter_code
_entity_poly.pdbx_strand_id
1 'polypeptide(L)'
;MMDIDAIFAADHERPPTERSFPWPEIRDGITVVIEPKPHWASDMRAFRAEAREYCAYADWTTNGARARFFEHIDTSGDDLIRKARMLIASEIADGYWT
;
A
#
# COMPACT_ATOMS: atom_id res chain seq x y z
N MET A 1 -23.55 6.27 -0.47
CA MET A 1 -22.84 5.00 -0.67
C MET A 1 -21.63 5.26 -1.52
N MET A 2 -20.48 5.50 -0.87
CA MET A 2 -19.19 5.50 -1.57
C MET A 2 -18.90 4.09 -2.07
N ASP A 3 -18.45 3.98 -3.31
CA ASP A 3 -17.81 2.75 -3.77
C ASP A 3 -16.38 2.65 -3.21
N ILE A 4 -15.79 1.46 -3.33
CA ILE A 4 -14.44 1.17 -2.80
C ILE A 4 -13.41 2.12 -3.42
N ASP A 5 -13.54 2.45 -4.70
CA ASP A 5 -12.57 3.28 -5.39
C ASP A 5 -12.62 4.74 -4.91
N ALA A 6 -13.81 5.26 -4.60
CA ALA A 6 -14.01 6.56 -4.00
C ALA A 6 -13.39 6.66 -2.59
N ILE A 7 -13.48 5.59 -1.79
CA ILE A 7 -12.87 5.52 -0.46
C ILE A 7 -11.34 5.57 -0.57
N PHE A 8 -10.75 4.78 -1.47
CA PHE A 8 -9.30 4.80 -1.71
C PHE A 8 -8.84 6.15 -2.26
N ALA A 9 -9.59 6.73 -3.21
CA ALA A 9 -9.28 8.04 -3.77
C ALA A 9 -9.26 9.13 -2.69
N ALA A 10 -10.26 9.17 -1.82
CA ALA A 10 -10.33 10.12 -0.72
C ALA A 10 -9.18 9.96 0.29
N ASP A 11 -8.75 8.73 0.58
CA ASP A 11 -7.56 8.51 1.41
C ASP A 11 -6.28 8.98 0.72
N HIS A 12 -6.16 8.78 -0.59
CA HIS A 12 -4.97 9.14 -1.36
C HIS A 12 -4.79 10.64 -1.57
N GLU A 13 -5.82 11.46 -1.31
CA GLU A 13 -5.69 12.92 -1.23
C GLU A 13 -4.81 13.37 -0.05
N ARG A 14 -4.64 12.50 0.96
CA ARG A 14 -3.76 12.76 2.11
C ARG A 14 -2.29 12.57 1.74
N PRO A 15 -1.36 13.28 2.41
CA PRO A 15 0.07 13.02 2.24
C PRO A 15 0.39 11.57 2.64
N PRO A 16 1.44 10.95 2.06
CA PRO A 16 1.77 9.54 2.28
C PRO A 16 1.78 9.06 3.74
N THR A 17 2.24 9.91 4.66
CA THR A 17 2.31 9.60 6.10
C THR A 17 0.97 9.57 6.83
N GLU A 18 -0.09 10.08 6.20
CA GLU A 18 -1.45 10.17 6.75
C GLU A 18 -2.43 9.22 6.05
N ARG A 19 -1.96 8.47 5.05
CA ARG A 19 -2.78 7.48 4.34
C ARG A 19 -3.01 6.25 5.21
N SER A 20 -4.22 5.74 5.16
CA SER A 20 -4.65 4.54 5.88
C SER A 20 -4.69 3.30 4.98
N PHE A 21 -4.75 3.47 3.66
CA PHE A 21 -4.82 2.36 2.70
C PHE A 21 -3.56 2.22 1.86
N PRO A 22 -3.22 1.00 1.43
CA PRO A 22 -2.10 0.81 0.52
C PRO A 22 -2.34 1.52 -0.82
N TRP A 23 -1.26 2.01 -1.43
CA TRP A 23 -1.31 2.67 -2.73
C TRP A 23 -0.17 2.20 -3.66
N PRO A 24 -0.42 2.15 -4.97
CA PRO A 24 0.63 1.83 -5.92
C PRO A 24 1.54 3.04 -6.17
N GLU A 25 2.82 2.78 -6.37
CA GLU A 25 3.77 3.71 -6.95
C GLU A 25 4.55 3.04 -8.08
N ILE A 26 4.86 3.80 -9.12
CA ILE A 26 5.65 3.32 -10.25
C ILE A 26 6.87 4.21 -10.39
N ARG A 27 8.05 3.60 -10.43
CA ARG A 27 9.31 4.30 -10.70
C ARG A 27 10.28 3.38 -11.40
N ASP A 28 10.96 3.90 -12.41
CA ASP A 28 12.00 3.18 -13.17
C ASP A 28 11.51 1.81 -13.70
N GLY A 29 10.24 1.73 -14.12
CA GLY A 29 9.61 0.52 -14.64
C GLY A 29 9.24 -0.52 -13.59
N ILE A 30 9.35 -0.19 -12.30
CA ILE A 30 8.98 -1.06 -11.19
C ILE A 30 7.74 -0.52 -10.51
N THR A 31 6.75 -1.40 -10.36
CA THR A 31 5.55 -1.15 -9.56
C THR A 31 5.75 -1.68 -8.15
N VAL A 32 5.54 -0.83 -7.17
CA VAL A 32 5.45 -1.21 -5.77
C VAL A 32 4.10 -0.80 -5.21
N VAL A 33 3.70 -1.45 -4.11
CA VAL A 33 2.58 -1.04 -3.27
C VAL A 33 3.16 -0.60 -1.93
N ILE A 34 2.83 0.60 -1.51
CA ILE A 34 3.26 1.11 -0.21
C ILE A 34 2.27 0.66 0.85
N GLU A 35 2.77 -0.03 1.86
CA GLU A 35 2.02 -0.40 3.05
C GLU A 35 2.05 0.77 4.04
N PRO A 36 0.90 1.39 4.36
CA PRO A 36 0.82 2.41 5.40
C PRO A 36 1.21 1.80 6.74
N LYS A 37 1.99 2.55 7.52
CA LYS A 37 2.54 2.03 8.77
C LYS A 37 1.66 2.36 9.98
N PRO A 38 1.64 1.52 11.02
CA PRO A 38 1.18 1.95 12.33
C PRO A 38 2.14 2.99 12.92
N HIS A 39 1.62 3.84 13.82
CA HIS A 39 2.32 5.00 14.39
C HIS A 39 3.68 4.69 15.06
N TRP A 40 3.93 3.44 15.46
CA TRP A 40 5.14 3.01 16.16
C TRP A 40 6.25 2.50 15.23
N ALA A 41 5.98 2.24 13.96
CA ALA A 41 7.01 1.80 13.03
C ALA A 41 7.87 2.99 12.58
N SER A 42 9.16 2.76 12.36
CA SER A 42 10.09 3.80 11.92
C SER A 42 9.82 4.27 10.49
N ASP A 43 9.51 3.34 9.58
CA ASP A 43 9.27 3.62 8.16
C ASP A 43 8.12 2.75 7.61
N MET A 44 7.57 3.17 6.47
CA MET A 44 6.64 2.40 5.66
C MET A 44 7.41 1.37 4.83
N ARG A 45 6.69 0.39 4.26
CA ARG A 45 7.29 -0.65 3.40
C ARG A 45 6.77 -0.51 1.99
N ALA A 46 7.66 -0.62 1.01
CA ALA A 46 7.33 -0.69 -0.40
C ALA A 46 7.47 -2.13 -0.88
N PHE A 47 6.36 -2.80 -1.17
CA PHE A 47 6.32 -4.17 -1.65
C PHE A 47 6.29 -4.22 -3.17
N ARG A 48 7.07 -5.09 -3.81
CA ARG A 48 6.92 -5.37 -5.24
C ARG A 48 5.48 -5.86 -5.50
N ALA A 49 4.84 -5.37 -6.55
CA ALA A 49 3.47 -5.77 -6.89
C ALA A 49 3.34 -7.29 -7.05
N GLU A 50 4.18 -7.86 -7.92
CA GLU A 50 4.09 -9.25 -8.38
C GLU A 50 5.10 -10.20 -7.70
N ALA A 51 6.01 -9.67 -6.87
CA ALA A 51 7.01 -10.48 -6.16
C ALA A 51 6.84 -10.33 -4.65
N ARG A 52 7.13 -11.40 -3.91
CA ARG A 52 7.14 -11.38 -2.44
C ARG A 52 8.43 -10.76 -1.93
N GLU A 53 8.61 -9.50 -2.24
CA GLU A 53 9.78 -8.73 -1.86
C GLU A 53 9.36 -7.34 -1.40
N TYR A 54 10.11 -6.79 -0.46
CA TYR A 54 9.86 -5.44 0.05
C TYR A 54 11.16 -4.69 0.33
N CYS A 55 11.09 -3.37 0.35
CA CYS A 55 12.14 -2.51 0.87
C CYS A 55 11.55 -1.44 1.79
N ALA A 56 12.40 -0.67 2.46
CA ALA A 56 11.99 0.50 3.21
C ALA A 56 11.51 1.60 2.25
N TYR A 57 10.44 2.32 2.61
CA TYR A 57 9.91 3.38 1.75
C TYR A 57 10.91 4.52 1.53
N ALA A 58 11.72 4.86 2.53
CA ALA A 58 12.81 5.80 2.38
C ALA A 58 13.87 5.35 1.34
N ASP A 59 14.13 4.05 1.26
CA ASP A 59 15.06 3.49 0.28
C ASP A 59 14.45 3.49 -1.13
N TRP A 60 13.17 3.10 -1.25
CA TRP A 60 12.41 3.22 -2.50
C TRP A 60 12.36 4.65 -3.05
N THR A 61 12.00 5.61 -2.20
CA THR A 61 11.88 7.02 -2.61
C THR A 61 13.23 7.64 -2.99
N THR A 62 14.34 7.14 -2.44
CA THR A 62 15.68 7.60 -2.81
C THR A 62 16.19 6.92 -4.08
N ASN A 63 16.06 5.58 -4.16
CA ASN A 63 16.81 4.75 -5.10
C ASN A 63 15.97 4.10 -6.21
N GLY A 64 14.64 4.17 -6.12
CA GLY A 64 13.73 3.60 -7.12
C GLY A 64 14.03 2.13 -7.40
N ALA A 65 14.28 1.80 -8.68
CA ALA A 65 14.65 0.45 -9.09
C ALA A 65 15.87 -0.15 -8.36
N ARG A 66 16.74 0.71 -7.83
CA ARG A 66 18.00 0.32 -7.16
C ARG A 66 17.85 0.15 -5.66
N ALA A 67 16.65 0.34 -5.11
CA ALA A 67 16.37 0.07 -3.70
C ALA A 67 16.66 -1.40 -3.38
N ARG A 68 17.07 -1.66 -2.13
CA ARG A 68 17.41 -3.00 -1.68
C ARG A 68 16.16 -3.74 -1.24
N PHE A 69 15.68 -4.62 -2.11
CA PHE A 69 14.57 -5.51 -1.83
C PHE A 69 15.03 -6.73 -1.03
N PHE A 70 14.16 -7.19 -0.12
CA PHE A 70 14.30 -8.39 0.69
C PHE A 70 13.08 -9.28 0.49
N GLU A 71 13.27 -10.59 0.49
CA GLU A 71 12.15 -11.53 0.43
C GLU A 71 11.20 -11.34 1.62
N HIS A 72 9.90 -11.46 1.35
CA HIS A 72 8.84 -11.54 2.32
C HIS A 72 8.23 -12.94 2.29
N ILE A 73 7.90 -13.48 3.47
CA ILE A 73 7.51 -14.89 3.59
C ILE A 73 6.12 -15.19 3.00
N ASP A 74 5.21 -14.23 3.01
CA ASP A 74 3.78 -14.48 2.79
C ASP A 74 3.08 -13.54 1.79
N THR A 75 3.59 -12.33 1.51
CA THR A 75 2.82 -11.28 0.82
C THR A 75 3.63 -10.57 -0.25
N SER A 76 2.95 -10.19 -1.32
CA SER A 76 3.38 -9.17 -2.29
C SER A 76 2.54 -7.90 -2.14
N GLY A 77 2.82 -6.89 -2.97
CA GLY A 77 2.02 -5.67 -3.05
C GLY A 77 0.59 -5.93 -3.53
N ASP A 78 0.40 -6.81 -4.51
CA ASP A 78 -0.93 -7.18 -5.02
C ASP A 78 -1.78 -7.84 -3.93
N ASP A 79 -1.16 -8.66 -3.09
CA ASP A 79 -1.82 -9.27 -1.93
C ASP A 79 -2.29 -8.21 -0.92
N LEU A 80 -1.50 -7.17 -0.68
CA LEU A 80 -1.86 -6.06 0.22
C LEU A 80 -3.06 -5.27 -0.31
N ILE A 81 -3.03 -4.84 -1.58
CA ILE A 81 -4.17 -4.12 -2.18
C ILE A 81 -5.42 -4.99 -2.16
N ARG A 82 -5.31 -6.27 -2.56
CA ARG A 82 -6.44 -7.20 -2.55
C ARG A 82 -7.04 -7.35 -1.15
N LYS A 83 -6.20 -7.52 -0.13
CA LYS A 83 -6.65 -7.63 1.27
C LYS A 83 -7.34 -6.36 1.76
N ALA A 84 -6.78 -5.19 1.48
CA ALA A 84 -7.38 -3.92 1.86
C ALA A 84 -8.74 -3.71 1.18
N ARG A 85 -8.85 -3.99 -0.12
CA ARG A 85 -10.12 -3.88 -0.85
C ARG A 85 -11.18 -4.83 -0.33
N MET A 86 -10.82 -6.07 0.03
CA MET A 86 -11.75 -7.02 0.66
C MET A 86 -12.25 -6.53 2.01
N LEU A 87 -11.37 -5.93 2.84
CA LEU A 87 -11.77 -5.36 4.12
C LEU A 87 -12.80 -4.24 3.93
N ILE A 88 -12.53 -3.29 3.03
CA ILE A 88 -13.47 -2.19 2.75
C ILE A 88 -14.79 -2.72 2.18
N ALA A 89 -14.76 -3.73 1.31
CA ALA A 89 -15.98 -4.35 0.80
C ALA A 89 -16.85 -4.92 1.94
N SER A 90 -16.23 -5.58 2.92
CA SER A 90 -16.93 -6.06 4.13
C SER A 90 -17.48 -4.91 4.97
N GLU A 91 -16.69 -3.86 5.20
CA GLU A 91 -17.14 -2.72 6.00
C GLU A 91 -18.31 -1.96 5.35
N ILE A 92 -18.34 -1.87 4.01
CA ILE A 92 -19.48 -1.31 3.27
C ILE A 92 -20.72 -2.19 3.48
N ALA A 93 -20.58 -3.51 3.37
CA ALA A 93 -21.68 -4.44 3.57
C ALA A 93 -22.25 -4.38 5.00
N ASP A 94 -21.38 -4.11 5.99
CA ASP A 94 -21.75 -3.93 7.40
C ASP A 94 -22.32 -2.52 7.68
N GLY A 95 -22.32 -1.62 6.70
CA GLY A 95 -22.87 -0.27 6.81
C GLY A 95 -21.99 0.74 7.54
N TYR A 96 -20.68 0.48 7.65
CA TYR A 96 -19.72 1.41 8.28
C TYR A 96 -19.35 2.60 7.38
N TRP A 97 -19.70 2.55 6.10
CA TRP A 97 -19.47 3.61 5.12
C TRP A 97 -20.81 4.14 4.59
N THR A 98 -21.03 5.46 4.72
CA THR A 98 -22.27 6.17 4.33
C THR A 98 -22.12 6.94 3.04
#